data_AF-A0A7W3NIC9-F1
#
_entry.id   AF-A0A7W3NIC9-F1
#
_cell.length_a   1.000
_cell.length_b   1.000
_cell.length_c   1.000
_cell.angle_alpha   90.00
_cell.angle_beta   90.00
_cell.angle_gamma   90.00
#
_symmetry.space_group_name_H-M   'P 1'
#
loop_
_entity.id
_entity.type
_entity.pdbx_description
1 polymer ?
#
loop_
_entity_poly.entity_id
_entity_poly.type
_entity_poly.pdbx_seq_one_letter_code
_entity_poly.pdbx_strand_id
1 'polypeptide(L)'
;MTIGSPVEDLMDGRDAMLALGMNGEPLPFEHGFPVWMVVPGLYGFVSACKWIEDIELTTFDSYDPYWVKRGWARRAPVRTESRIDTPKPFARPKAGTVMVAGVAWAQHRGIDKVEVRVDDGPWREAHLAAEYTRDTWRQWSIPWQATTGGHTLTVRATDRTGTVQTDRRTRTIPDGAGGWHSVVVTVD
;
A
#
# COMPACT_ATOMS: atom_id res chain seq x y z
N MET A 1 13.93 -19.00 5.38
CA MET A 1 12.99 -18.66 4.28
C MET A 1 13.79 -17.92 3.23
N THR A 2 13.55 -18.14 1.94
CA THR A 2 14.22 -17.37 0.87
C THR A 2 13.26 -16.41 0.19
N ILE A 3 13.74 -15.22 -0.11
CA ILE A 3 13.07 -14.20 -0.89
C ILE A 3 14.05 -13.83 -2.03
N GLY A 4 13.52 -13.54 -3.22
CA GLY A 4 14.33 -13.10 -4.35
C GLY A 4 13.76 -11.82 -4.93
N SER A 5 14.60 -10.80 -5.08
CA SER A 5 14.29 -9.57 -5.82
C SER A 5 14.95 -9.64 -7.20
N PRO A 6 14.31 -9.16 -8.28
CA PRO A 6 14.96 -9.04 -9.58
C PRO A 6 16.18 -8.12 -9.51
N VAL A 7 17.30 -8.51 -10.11
CA VAL A 7 18.53 -7.70 -10.09
C VAL A 7 18.31 -6.36 -10.80
N GLU A 8 17.49 -6.35 -11.84
CA GLU A 8 17.15 -5.12 -12.56
C GLU A 8 16.45 -4.11 -11.65
N ASP A 9 15.56 -4.58 -10.76
CA ASP A 9 14.89 -3.72 -9.78
C ASP A 9 15.84 -3.22 -8.69
N LEU A 10 16.85 -4.01 -8.30
CA LEU A 10 17.86 -3.57 -7.33
C LEU A 10 18.80 -2.50 -7.90
N MET A 11 18.97 -2.47 -9.22
CA MET A 11 19.97 -1.66 -9.92
C MET A 11 19.37 -0.50 -10.74
N ASP A 12 18.05 -0.26 -10.65
CA ASP A 12 17.37 0.79 -11.41
C ASP A 12 17.51 2.21 -10.82
N GLY A 13 18.30 2.35 -9.75
CA GLY A 13 18.54 3.60 -9.06
C GLY A 13 17.61 3.87 -7.87
N ARG A 14 16.68 2.97 -7.54
CA ARG A 14 15.93 3.04 -6.28
C ARG A 14 16.83 2.84 -5.06
N ASP A 15 16.37 3.32 -3.90
CA ASP A 15 17.06 3.17 -2.62
C ASP A 15 16.92 1.75 -2.05
N ALA A 16 17.39 0.74 -2.79
CA ALA A 16 17.52 -0.63 -2.29
C ALA A 16 18.65 -0.69 -1.25
N MET A 17 18.36 -1.23 -0.07
CA MET A 17 19.30 -1.19 1.06
C MET A 17 19.28 -2.44 1.92
N LEU A 18 20.40 -2.70 2.60
CA LEU A 18 20.47 -3.53 3.78
C LEU A 18 20.37 -2.62 5.00
N ALA A 19 19.20 -2.60 5.63
CA ALA A 19 18.93 -1.81 6.82
C ALA A 19 19.51 -2.48 8.07
N LEU A 20 20.15 -1.68 8.91
CA LEU A 20 20.64 -2.05 10.25
C LEU A 20 19.82 -1.37 11.37
N GLY A 21 19.01 -0.37 11.01
CA GLY A 21 18.17 0.41 11.92
C GLY A 21 16.88 0.86 11.26
N MET A 22 15.91 1.23 12.08
CA MET A 22 14.60 1.73 11.69
C MET A 22 14.18 2.85 12.65
N ASN A 23 13.72 3.98 12.10
CA ASN A 23 13.28 5.15 12.88
C ASN A 23 14.33 5.68 13.88
N GLY A 24 15.62 5.65 13.50
CA GLY A 24 16.71 6.17 14.31
C GLY A 24 17.28 5.18 15.35
N GLU A 25 16.66 4.02 15.51
CA GLU A 25 17.10 2.98 16.46
C GLU A 25 17.59 1.73 15.73
N PRO A 26 18.40 0.85 16.38
CA PRO A 26 18.72 -0.47 15.86
C PRO A 26 17.43 -1.26 15.53
N LEU A 27 17.49 -2.15 14.54
CA LEU A 27 16.33 -2.98 14.20
C LEU A 27 15.83 -3.76 15.43
N PRO A 28 14.52 -3.72 15.74
CA PRO A 28 13.92 -4.72 16.60
C PRO A 28 14.10 -6.12 16.02
N PHE A 29 14.17 -7.15 16.87
CA PHE A 29 14.29 -8.54 16.39
C PHE A 29 13.14 -8.90 15.45
N GLU A 30 11.91 -8.50 15.75
CA GLU A 30 10.75 -8.72 14.88
C GLU A 30 10.82 -8.03 13.51
N HIS A 31 11.69 -7.02 13.37
CA HIS A 31 11.93 -6.27 12.14
C HIS A 31 13.26 -6.64 11.47
N GLY A 32 13.89 -7.74 11.90
CA GLY A 32 14.95 -8.39 11.13
C GLY A 32 16.37 -8.15 11.62
N PHE A 33 16.56 -7.74 12.88
CA PHE A 33 17.91 -7.64 13.46
C PHE A 33 18.76 -8.91 13.19
N PRO A 34 20.03 -8.78 12.74
CA PRO A 34 20.78 -7.53 12.60
C PRO A 34 20.62 -6.85 11.24
N VAL A 35 20.13 -7.56 10.22
CA VAL A 35 20.07 -7.08 8.83
C VAL A 35 18.72 -7.43 8.20
N TRP A 36 18.08 -6.40 7.63
CA TRP A 36 16.86 -6.53 6.83
C TRP A 36 17.08 -5.90 5.44
N MET A 37 16.80 -6.63 4.36
CA MET A 37 16.75 -6.05 3.02
C MET A 37 15.46 -5.24 2.83
N VAL A 38 15.58 -4.04 2.27
CA VAL A 38 14.46 -3.17 1.92
C VAL A 38 14.64 -2.75 0.47
N VAL A 39 13.71 -3.16 -0.40
CA VAL A 39 13.64 -2.70 -1.81
C VAL A 39 12.32 -1.96 -2.02
N PRO A 40 12.33 -0.61 -2.10
CA PRO A 40 11.12 0.17 -2.33
C PRO A 40 10.44 -0.21 -3.65
N GLY A 41 9.10 -0.16 -3.68
CA GLY A 41 8.32 -0.40 -4.88
C GLY A 41 7.90 -1.85 -5.11
N LEU A 42 8.35 -2.79 -4.29
CA LEU A 42 8.03 -4.21 -4.37
C LEU A 42 7.33 -4.67 -3.09
N TYR A 43 6.37 -5.59 -3.20
CA TYR A 43 5.75 -6.18 -2.02
C TYR A 43 6.77 -6.97 -1.19
N GLY A 44 6.61 -6.97 0.14
CA GLY A 44 7.61 -7.51 1.06
C GLY A 44 7.95 -9.00 0.88
N PHE A 45 7.09 -9.80 0.26
CA PHE A 45 7.39 -11.19 -0.08
C PHE A 45 8.42 -11.34 -1.23
N VAL A 46 8.73 -10.26 -1.94
CA VAL A 46 9.78 -10.14 -2.96
C VAL A 46 10.98 -9.33 -2.46
N SER A 47 10.77 -8.35 -1.57
CA SER A 47 11.77 -7.32 -1.25
C SER A 47 12.21 -7.18 0.19
N ALA A 48 11.57 -7.89 1.14
CA ALA A 48 11.72 -7.63 2.57
C ALA A 48 12.26 -8.85 3.34
N CYS A 49 13.42 -9.38 2.93
CA CYS A 49 14.06 -10.49 3.65
C CYS A 49 14.66 -10.02 4.98
N LYS A 50 14.05 -10.47 6.09
CA LYS A 50 14.52 -10.22 7.46
C LYS A 50 15.47 -11.32 7.92
N TRP A 51 16.39 -11.00 8.83
CA TRP A 51 17.36 -11.96 9.39
C TRP A 51 18.25 -12.57 8.31
N ILE A 52 18.87 -11.72 7.49
CA ILE A 52 19.69 -12.18 6.37
C ILE A 52 20.97 -12.84 6.88
N GLU A 53 21.22 -14.05 6.39
CA GLU A 53 22.44 -14.83 6.65
C GLU A 53 23.28 -15.02 5.38
N ASP A 54 22.64 -15.02 4.20
CA ASP A 54 23.28 -15.29 2.91
C ASP A 54 22.54 -14.56 1.77
N ILE A 55 23.26 -14.18 0.72
CA ILE A 55 22.73 -13.59 -0.51
C ILE A 55 23.37 -14.29 -1.71
N GLU A 56 22.54 -14.94 -2.52
CA GLU A 56 22.96 -15.66 -3.72
C GLU A 56 22.44 -14.95 -4.99
N LEU A 57 23.32 -14.81 -5.98
CA LEU A 57 22.94 -14.35 -7.32
C LEU A 57 22.57 -15.57 -8.19
N THR A 58 21.35 -15.58 -8.72
CA THR A 58 20.82 -16.70 -9.54
C THR A 58 19.84 -16.20 -10.61
N THR A 59 19.33 -17.12 -11.44
CA THR A 59 18.33 -16.80 -12.48
C THR A 59 16.95 -17.35 -12.11
N PHE A 60 15.90 -16.77 -12.69
CA PHE A 60 14.52 -17.25 -12.49
C PHE A 60 14.24 -18.66 -13.04
N ASP A 61 15.08 -19.16 -13.94
CA ASP A 61 14.96 -20.51 -14.48
C ASP A 61 15.67 -21.54 -13.59
N SER A 62 16.66 -21.09 -12.80
CA SER A 62 17.44 -21.95 -11.92
C SER A 62 16.78 -22.20 -10.58
N TYR A 63 15.99 -21.26 -10.07
CA TYR A 63 15.50 -21.31 -8.69
C TYR A 63 14.19 -20.56 -8.45
N ASP A 64 13.26 -21.23 -7.75
CA ASP A 64 12.06 -20.59 -7.21
C ASP A 64 12.19 -20.31 -5.70
N PRO A 65 12.06 -19.03 -5.27
CA PRO A 65 12.10 -18.68 -3.85
C PRO A 65 10.82 -19.11 -3.11
N TYR A 66 10.88 -19.09 -1.78
CA TYR A 66 9.87 -19.68 -0.89
C TYR A 66 8.43 -19.30 -1.20
N TRP A 67 8.16 -18.02 -1.49
CA TRP A 67 6.82 -17.51 -1.77
C TRP A 67 6.33 -17.85 -3.18
N VAL A 68 7.24 -17.89 -4.16
CA VAL A 68 6.89 -18.24 -5.54
C VAL A 68 6.40 -19.69 -5.63
N LYS A 69 7.05 -20.60 -4.91
CA LYS A 69 6.59 -22.00 -4.74
C LYS A 69 5.19 -22.12 -4.11
N ARG A 70 4.67 -21.04 -3.51
CA ARG A 70 3.34 -20.95 -2.88
C ARG A 70 2.35 -20.12 -3.70
N GLY A 71 2.66 -19.87 -4.98
CA GLY A 71 1.78 -19.18 -5.91
C GLY A 71 1.85 -17.65 -5.87
N TRP A 72 2.80 -17.08 -5.13
CA TRP A 72 3.03 -15.63 -5.15
C TRP A 72 3.82 -15.22 -6.39
N ALA A 73 3.60 -13.99 -6.86
CA ALA A 73 4.26 -13.46 -8.03
C ALA A 73 5.77 -13.29 -7.79
N ARG A 74 6.58 -13.51 -8.84
CA ARG A 74 8.04 -13.36 -8.79
C ARG A 74 8.49 -11.89 -8.68
N ARG A 75 7.73 -10.95 -9.25
CA ARG A 75 8.11 -9.53 -9.34
C ARG A 75 7.35 -8.64 -8.38
N ALA A 76 6.02 -8.78 -8.35
CA ALA A 76 5.14 -8.10 -7.41
C ALA A 76 5.38 -6.60 -7.17
N PRO A 77 5.35 -5.77 -8.23
CA PRO A 77 5.41 -4.33 -8.06
C PRO A 77 4.20 -3.82 -7.27
N VAL A 78 4.42 -2.83 -6.40
CA VAL A 78 3.36 -2.24 -5.59
C VAL A 78 2.36 -1.49 -6.50
N ARG A 79 1.11 -1.90 -6.39
CA ARG A 79 -0.02 -1.32 -7.12
C ARG A 79 -0.39 0.05 -6.55
N THR A 80 -1.07 0.84 -7.37
CA THR A 80 -1.69 2.10 -6.94
C THR A 80 -2.92 1.75 -6.13
N GLU A 81 -2.90 2.08 -4.84
CA GLU A 81 -3.93 1.68 -3.88
C GLU A 81 -4.24 2.81 -2.90
N SER A 82 -5.40 2.72 -2.28
CA SER A 82 -5.87 3.66 -1.28
C SER A 82 -6.77 2.99 -0.25
N ARG A 83 -6.76 3.53 0.97
CA ARG A 83 -7.48 2.96 2.12
C ARG A 83 -8.04 4.06 3.00
N ILE A 84 -9.33 3.96 3.31
CA ILE A 84 -10.00 4.67 4.40
C ILE A 84 -9.54 4.13 5.76
N ASP A 85 -8.99 4.99 6.62
CA ASP A 85 -8.58 4.67 7.99
C ASP A 85 -9.58 5.17 9.04
N THR A 86 -10.32 6.23 8.71
CA THR A 86 -11.42 6.75 9.51
C THR A 86 -12.54 7.27 8.59
N PRO A 87 -13.82 7.05 8.93
CA PRO A 87 -14.29 6.19 10.02
C PRO A 87 -13.93 4.71 9.82
N LYS A 88 -13.83 3.94 10.91
CA LYS A 88 -13.63 2.48 10.85
C LYS A 88 -14.89 1.79 10.30
N PRO A 89 -14.76 0.60 9.70
CA PRO A 89 -15.92 -0.23 9.36
C PRO A 89 -16.86 -0.39 10.56
N PHE A 90 -18.16 -0.22 10.31
CA PHE A 90 -19.26 -0.28 11.28
C PHE A 90 -19.24 0.78 12.39
N ALA A 91 -18.45 1.86 12.21
CA ALA A 91 -18.49 2.99 13.12
C ALA A 91 -19.85 3.70 13.09
N ARG A 92 -20.16 4.38 14.20
CA ARG A 92 -21.38 5.16 14.41
C ARG A 92 -21.10 6.63 14.70
N PRO A 93 -20.68 7.42 13.69
CA PRO A 93 -20.49 8.85 13.89
C PRO A 93 -21.85 9.54 14.04
N LYS A 94 -21.87 10.70 14.69
CA LYS A 94 -23.06 11.56 14.73
C LYS A 94 -23.25 12.24 13.37
N ALA A 95 -24.50 12.54 13.03
CA ALA A 95 -24.82 13.41 11.90
C ALA A 95 -24.10 14.77 11.99
N GLY A 96 -23.78 15.35 10.82
CA GLY A 96 -22.98 16.57 10.70
C GLY A 96 -21.67 16.33 9.95
N THR A 97 -20.67 17.17 10.20
CA THR A 97 -19.37 17.06 9.53
C THR A 97 -18.54 15.92 10.12
N VAL A 98 -18.36 14.85 9.34
CA VAL A 98 -17.49 13.71 9.66
C VAL A 98 -16.26 13.77 8.76
N MET A 99 -15.07 13.65 9.37
CA MET A 99 -13.83 13.56 8.60
C MET A 99 -13.63 12.13 8.10
N VAL A 100 -13.54 11.98 6.78
CA VAL A 100 -13.11 10.74 6.11
C VAL A 100 -11.64 10.93 5.75
N ALA A 101 -10.77 10.03 6.20
CA ALA A 101 -9.34 10.15 5.98
C ALA A 101 -8.66 8.78 5.90
N GLY A 102 -7.45 8.77 5.36
CA GLY A 102 -6.61 7.59 5.30
C GLY A 102 -5.33 7.82 4.52
N VAL A 103 -4.86 6.77 3.85
CA VAL A 103 -3.61 6.78 3.09
C VAL A 103 -3.81 6.27 1.67
N ALA A 104 -2.96 6.71 0.77
CA ALA A 104 -2.83 6.21 -0.60
C ALA A 104 -1.36 6.02 -0.94
N TRP A 105 -1.04 5.07 -1.81
CA TRP A 105 0.34 4.80 -2.19
C TRP A 105 0.44 4.29 -3.62
N ALA A 106 1.52 4.67 -4.29
CA ALA A 106 1.92 4.21 -5.61
C ALA A 106 3.44 4.41 -5.70
N GLN A 107 4.21 3.56 -5.04
CA GLN A 107 5.67 3.70 -4.93
C GLN A 107 6.32 3.88 -6.33
N HIS A 108 7.36 4.70 -6.40
CA HIS A 108 8.02 5.26 -7.60
C HIS A 108 7.15 6.17 -8.50
N ARG A 109 5.83 5.98 -8.52
CA ARG A 109 4.89 6.76 -9.34
C ARG A 109 4.38 8.00 -8.58
N GLY A 110 4.18 7.92 -7.28
CA GLY A 110 3.57 8.94 -6.44
C GLY A 110 2.06 9.07 -6.65
N ILE A 111 1.37 9.67 -5.66
CA ILE A 111 -0.07 9.92 -5.70
C ILE A 111 -0.35 11.33 -6.21
N ASP A 112 -1.18 11.41 -7.24
CA ASP A 112 -1.65 12.66 -7.84
C ASP A 112 -2.98 13.10 -7.23
N LYS A 113 -3.93 12.16 -7.13
CA LYS A 113 -5.30 12.43 -6.68
C LYS A 113 -5.87 11.29 -5.83
N VAL A 114 -6.69 11.63 -4.84
CA VAL A 114 -7.55 10.67 -4.12
C VAL A 114 -8.98 11.17 -4.16
N GLU A 115 -9.92 10.27 -4.43
CA GLU A 115 -11.34 10.57 -4.52
C GLU A 115 -12.12 9.64 -3.60
N VAL A 116 -13.14 10.20 -2.95
CA VAL A 116 -14.08 9.46 -2.09
C VAL A 116 -15.48 9.57 -2.67
N ARG A 117 -16.20 8.45 -2.67
CA ARG A 117 -17.63 8.36 -2.99
C ARG A 117 -18.41 7.96 -1.75
N VAL A 118 -19.55 8.61 -1.54
CA VAL A 118 -20.55 8.23 -0.54
C VAL A 118 -21.72 7.60 -1.29
N ASP A 119 -22.06 6.37 -0.93
CA ASP A 119 -23.09 5.54 -1.57
C ASP A 119 -22.89 5.50 -3.10
N ASP A 120 -23.92 5.84 -3.85
CA ASP A 120 -23.92 5.94 -5.31
C ASP A 120 -23.75 7.38 -5.81
N GLY A 121 -23.30 8.29 -4.93
CA GLY A 121 -23.06 9.69 -5.25
C GLY A 121 -21.86 9.93 -6.19
N PRO A 122 -21.56 11.21 -6.51
CA PRO A 122 -20.39 11.55 -7.30
C PRO A 122 -19.09 11.29 -6.51
N TRP A 123 -18.00 11.05 -7.24
CA TRP A 123 -16.66 11.08 -6.68
C TRP A 123 -16.30 12.52 -6.28
N ARG A 124 -15.77 12.68 -5.07
CA ARG A 124 -15.32 13.96 -4.52
C ARG A 124 -13.83 13.88 -4.23
N GLU A 125 -13.08 14.86 -4.72
CA GLU A 125 -11.64 14.93 -4.50
C GLU A 125 -11.32 15.24 -3.03
N ALA A 126 -10.38 14.50 -2.46
CA ALA A 126 -9.88 14.67 -1.11
C ALA A 126 -8.64 15.58 -1.08
N HIS A 127 -8.43 16.26 0.04
CA HIS A 127 -7.20 17.00 0.28
C HIS A 127 -6.06 16.03 0.58
N LEU A 128 -4.96 16.16 -0.16
CA LEU A 128 -3.75 15.38 0.06
C LEU A 128 -2.77 16.14 0.97
N ALA A 129 -2.24 15.47 1.98
CA ALA A 129 -1.18 16.02 2.83
C ALA A 129 0.12 16.24 2.04
N ALA A 130 1.07 16.94 2.67
CA ALA A 130 2.43 17.08 2.14
C ALA A 130 3.06 15.70 1.88
N GLU A 131 3.72 15.57 0.73
CA GLU A 131 4.47 14.37 0.39
C GLU A 131 5.89 14.47 0.99
N TYR A 132 6.34 13.40 1.64
CA TYR A 132 7.72 13.32 2.12
C TYR A 132 8.64 12.81 0.99
N THR A 133 8.36 11.62 0.46
CA THR A 133 8.97 11.09 -0.77
C THR A 133 7.92 10.37 -1.62
N ARG A 134 8.24 10.10 -2.90
CA ARG A 134 7.35 9.35 -3.81
C ARG A 134 7.11 7.90 -3.39
N ASP A 135 7.97 7.35 -2.53
CA ASP A 135 7.87 5.98 -2.01
C ASP A 135 7.17 5.86 -0.67
N THR A 136 6.91 6.98 -0.01
CA THR A 136 6.07 7.01 1.19
C THR A 136 4.59 7.05 0.82
N TRP A 137 3.76 6.45 1.67
CA TRP A 137 2.33 6.67 1.59
C TRP A 137 1.98 8.15 1.75
N ARG A 138 0.92 8.60 1.07
CA ARG A 138 0.42 9.96 1.17
C ARG A 138 -0.89 9.96 1.94
N GLN A 139 -0.94 10.72 3.02
CA GLN A 139 -2.18 10.90 3.80
C GLN A 139 -3.16 11.77 3.02
N TRP A 140 -4.45 11.53 3.21
CA TRP A 140 -5.52 12.31 2.59
C TRP A 140 -6.71 12.46 3.53
N SER A 141 -7.52 13.50 3.34
CA SER A 141 -8.74 13.73 4.10
C SER A 141 -9.79 14.51 3.33
N ILE A 142 -11.07 14.30 3.65
CA ILE A 142 -12.19 15.06 3.09
C ILE A 142 -13.30 15.22 4.16
N PRO A 143 -13.88 16.43 4.32
CA PRO A 143 -15.08 16.60 5.12
C PRO A 143 -16.30 16.02 4.38
N TRP A 144 -17.02 15.16 5.07
CA TRP A 144 -18.29 14.61 4.63
C TRP A 144 -19.41 15.15 5.51
N GLN A 145 -20.40 15.80 4.88
CA GLN A 145 -21.64 16.17 5.55
C GLN A 145 -22.52 14.92 5.66
N ALA A 146 -22.41 14.21 6.78
CA ALA A 146 -23.10 12.96 7.04
C ALA A 146 -24.55 13.20 7.49
N THR A 147 -25.47 12.48 6.87
CA THR A 147 -26.89 12.40 7.25
C THR A 147 -27.14 11.13 8.05
N THR A 148 -28.14 11.09 8.92
CA THR A 148 -28.52 9.87 9.65
C THR A 148 -28.86 8.74 8.68
N GLY A 149 -28.40 7.51 8.99
CA GLY A 149 -28.65 6.32 8.16
C GLY A 149 -27.41 5.48 7.87
N GLY A 150 -27.61 4.39 7.15
CA GLY A 150 -26.52 3.53 6.67
C GLY A 150 -25.87 4.14 5.43
N HIS A 151 -24.54 4.23 5.43
CA HIS A 151 -23.77 4.77 4.32
C HIS A 151 -22.57 3.88 3.98
N THR A 152 -22.24 3.79 2.70
CA THR A 152 -21.02 3.16 2.20
C THR A 152 -20.05 4.22 1.71
N LEU A 153 -18.88 4.30 2.31
CA LEU A 153 -17.79 5.17 1.86
C LEU A 153 -16.83 4.33 1.03
N THR A 154 -16.50 4.78 -0.18
CA THR A 154 -15.55 4.10 -1.08
C THR A 154 -14.45 5.06 -1.50
N VAL A 155 -13.20 4.60 -1.58
CA VAL A 155 -12.04 5.41 -1.99
C VAL A 155 -11.34 4.82 -3.21
N ARG A 156 -10.78 5.70 -4.05
CA ARG A 156 -9.84 5.34 -5.12
C ARG A 156 -8.72 6.38 -5.22
N ALA A 157 -7.55 5.96 -5.68
CA ALA A 157 -6.44 6.85 -6.01
C ALA A 157 -6.17 6.92 -7.52
N THR A 158 -5.56 8.02 -7.96
CA THR A 158 -4.90 8.18 -9.27
C THR A 158 -3.43 8.50 -9.04
N ASP A 159 -2.54 7.74 -9.67
CA ASP A 159 -1.10 8.02 -9.60
C ASP A 159 -0.66 9.05 -10.66
N ARG A 160 0.59 9.52 -10.56
CA ARG A 160 1.12 10.53 -11.49
C ARG A 160 1.38 10.01 -12.92
N THR A 161 1.12 8.73 -13.19
CA THR A 161 1.09 8.22 -14.58
C THR A 161 -0.28 8.42 -15.22
N GLY A 162 -1.26 8.93 -14.46
CA GLY A 162 -2.65 9.06 -14.88
C GLY A 162 -3.46 7.77 -14.67
N THR A 163 -2.86 6.74 -14.07
CA THR A 163 -3.53 5.46 -13.84
C THR A 163 -4.43 5.55 -12.61
N VAL A 164 -5.71 5.29 -12.81
CA VAL A 164 -6.71 5.19 -11.74
C VAL A 164 -6.68 3.77 -11.16
N GLN A 165 -6.72 3.65 -9.82
CA GLN A 165 -6.85 2.38 -9.11
C GLN A 165 -8.02 1.56 -9.67
N THR A 166 -7.78 0.30 -9.99
CA THR A 166 -8.80 -0.61 -10.52
C THR A 166 -9.90 -0.89 -9.49
N ASP A 167 -11.14 -0.99 -9.96
CA ASP A 167 -12.28 -1.46 -9.18
C ASP A 167 -12.29 -2.99 -9.02
N ARG A 168 -11.57 -3.70 -9.90
CA ARG A 168 -11.49 -5.16 -9.91
C ARG A 168 -10.90 -5.68 -8.62
N ARG A 169 -11.74 -6.31 -7.79
CA ARG A 169 -11.29 -6.98 -6.58
C ARG A 169 -10.46 -8.22 -6.89
N THR A 170 -9.27 -8.28 -6.32
CA THR A 170 -8.40 -9.46 -6.36
C THR A 170 -7.98 -9.83 -4.94
N ARG A 171 -7.76 -11.14 -4.70
CA ARG A 171 -7.14 -11.60 -3.44
C ARG A 171 -5.65 -11.24 -3.44
N THR A 172 -5.02 -11.39 -2.28
CA THR A 172 -3.60 -11.09 -2.09
C THR A 172 -2.67 -11.95 -2.97
N ILE A 173 -3.04 -13.20 -3.24
CA ILE A 173 -2.30 -14.09 -4.15
C ILE A 173 -2.90 -13.95 -5.56
N PRO A 174 -2.06 -13.81 -6.62
CA PRO A 174 -0.59 -13.90 -6.58
C PRO A 174 0.13 -12.59 -6.30
N ASP A 175 -0.51 -11.44 -6.51
CA ASP A 175 0.16 -10.18 -6.83
C ASP A 175 -0.44 -8.97 -6.11
N GLY A 176 -0.71 -9.13 -4.81
CA GLY A 176 -1.34 -8.09 -4.00
C GLY A 176 -2.85 -8.02 -4.17
N ALA A 177 -3.53 -7.60 -3.10
CA ALA A 177 -4.95 -7.32 -3.16
C ALA A 177 -5.21 -6.09 -4.05
N GLY A 178 -6.38 -6.05 -4.66
CA GLY A 178 -6.82 -4.93 -5.50
C GLY A 178 -8.30 -4.64 -5.34
N GLY A 179 -8.76 -3.60 -6.02
CA GLY A 179 -10.12 -3.11 -5.93
C GLY A 179 -10.24 -1.91 -4.98
N TRP A 180 -11.35 -1.20 -5.07
CA TRP A 180 -11.60 -0.05 -4.20
C TRP A 180 -11.92 -0.50 -2.77
N HIS A 181 -11.23 0.12 -1.81
CA HIS A 181 -11.55 -0.05 -0.40
C HIS A 181 -12.87 0.67 -0.08
N SER A 182 -13.75 -0.02 0.64
CA SER A 182 -15.02 0.54 1.10
C SER A 182 -15.25 0.22 2.57
N VAL A 183 -15.85 1.15 3.30
CA VAL A 183 -16.30 0.95 4.67
C VAL A 183 -17.79 1.28 4.77
N VAL A 184 -18.54 0.46 5.49
CA VAL A 184 -19.96 0.72 5.80
C VAL A 184 -20.03 1.33 7.18
N VAL A 185 -20.80 2.40 7.34
CA VAL A 185 -21.03 3.09 8.62
C VAL A 185 -22.52 3.31 8.85
N THR A 186 -22.91 3.55 10.10
CA THR A 186 -24.29 3.92 10.45
C THR A 186 -24.24 5.25 11.20
N VAL A 187 -24.69 6.32 10.56
CA VAL A 187 -24.69 7.66 11.17
C VAL A 187 -25.90 7.75 12.10
N ASP A 188 -25.65 8.07 13.37
CA ASP A 188 -26.68 8.31 14.38
C ASP A 188 -27.27 9.73 14.23
#